data_AF-A0A929BG14-F1
#
_entry.id   AF-A0A929BG14-F1
#
_cell.length_a   1.000
_cell.length_b   1.000
_cell.length_c   1.000
_cell.angle_alpha   90.00
_cell.angle_beta   90.00
_cell.angle_gamma   90.00
#
_symmetry.space_group_name_H-M   'P 1'
#
loop_
_entity.id
_entity.type
_entity.pdbx_description
1 polymer ?
#
loop_
_entity_poly.entity_id
_entity_poly.type
_entity_poly.pdbx_seq_one_letter_code
_entity_poly.pdbx_strand_id
1 'polypeptide(L)'
;MKNVILTINLILAVTSLFGQKFTELKGDYFGQTPPGDVPAIFAPGIISVDSTVEHGAPAFSPNGNEVFWQSNYRQRGKETQIFSMTMRRVGNKWTAPEKSQLGSGFVFSISGDLLYFNCKEEEGSVCFIEKRGKSWSEPKSFGLIERFPELKFAYNITFTKSTLYFLGYAEGFKNNFAIYRTELVNGEYAKPELLPMNINTPGDSILNWTPYIAPDESYLIFARRRVLPKDDYGDLYICFRNSDGSWTNPVSLGESINSKGYERFPSVSPDGKYLFFTRFVGRGNEDVFWVSAEIIDRLREEKKPLKNKK
;
A
#
# COMPACT_ATOMS: atom_id res chain seq x y z
N MET A 1 21.07 -30.34 -43.47
CA MET A 1 19.89 -30.61 -42.62
C MET A 1 20.01 -29.73 -41.38
N LYS A 2 19.22 -28.65 -41.27
CA LYS A 2 19.19 -27.78 -40.08
C LYS A 2 17.93 -28.15 -39.29
N ASN A 3 18.11 -28.69 -38.09
CA ASN A 3 17.01 -29.00 -37.18
C ASN A 3 16.47 -27.71 -36.57
N VAL A 4 15.23 -27.36 -36.91
CA VAL A 4 14.46 -26.31 -36.25
C VAL A 4 13.79 -26.96 -35.04
N ILE A 5 14.23 -26.59 -33.84
CA ILE A 5 13.57 -26.97 -32.59
C ILE A 5 12.38 -26.02 -32.42
N LEU A 6 11.17 -26.56 -32.55
CA LEU A 6 9.92 -25.85 -32.33
C LEU A 6 9.60 -25.93 -30.83
N THR A 7 9.86 -24.86 -30.09
CA THR A 7 9.48 -24.77 -28.66
C THR A 7 7.98 -24.49 -28.56
N ILE A 8 7.22 -25.51 -28.16
CA ILE A 8 5.78 -25.39 -27.87
C ILE A 8 5.64 -24.78 -26.48
N ASN A 9 5.21 -23.52 -26.40
CA ASN A 9 4.80 -22.90 -25.13
C ASN A 9 3.43 -23.44 -24.74
N LEU A 10 3.40 -24.35 -23.77
CA LEU A 10 2.18 -24.89 -23.18
C LEU A 10 1.62 -23.86 -22.19
N ILE A 11 0.53 -23.16 -22.58
CA ILE A 11 -0.20 -22.27 -21.68
C ILE A 11 -1.11 -23.12 -20.79
N LEU A 12 -0.68 -23.38 -19.55
CA LEU A 12 -1.58 -23.96 -18.54
C LEU A 12 -2.61 -22.89 -18.12
N ALA A 13 -3.88 -23.13 -18.46
CA ALA A 13 -4.98 -22.35 -17.94
C ALA A 13 -5.27 -22.78 -16.50
N VAL A 14 -4.84 -21.96 -15.54
CA VAL A 14 -5.26 -22.12 -14.13
C VAL A 14 -6.65 -21.52 -13.98
N THR A 15 -7.65 -22.32 -13.61
CA THR A 15 -9.00 -21.84 -13.30
C THR A 15 -9.09 -21.45 -11.84
N SER A 16 -9.62 -20.26 -11.54
CA SER A 16 -9.95 -19.86 -10.16
C SER A 16 -11.19 -20.61 -9.67
N LEU A 17 -11.40 -20.61 -8.34
CA LEU A 17 -12.53 -21.24 -7.64
C LEU A 17 -13.93 -20.73 -8.10
N PHE A 18 -13.98 -19.67 -8.91
CA PHE A 18 -15.22 -19.10 -9.47
C PHE A 18 -15.36 -19.32 -10.99
N GLY A 19 -14.56 -20.19 -11.61
CA GLY A 19 -14.71 -20.58 -13.01
C GLY A 19 -14.29 -19.52 -14.04
N GLN A 20 -13.85 -18.34 -13.61
CA GLN A 20 -13.29 -17.34 -14.51
C GLN A 20 -11.84 -17.72 -14.85
N LYS A 21 -11.59 -18.00 -16.14
CA LYS A 21 -10.21 -18.14 -16.61
C LYS A 21 -9.55 -16.77 -16.55
N PHE A 22 -8.42 -16.64 -15.85
CA PHE A 22 -7.67 -15.38 -15.74
C PHE A 22 -7.39 -14.72 -17.10
N THR A 23 -7.33 -15.51 -18.18
CA THR A 23 -7.16 -15.05 -19.58
C THR A 23 -8.25 -14.12 -20.12
N GLU A 24 -9.34 -13.89 -19.38
CA GLU A 24 -10.47 -13.05 -19.78
C GLU A 24 -10.54 -11.69 -19.07
N LEU A 25 -9.70 -11.46 -18.04
CA LEU A 25 -9.64 -10.19 -17.31
C LEU A 25 -9.10 -9.09 -18.22
N LYS A 26 -9.84 -7.98 -18.35
CA LYS A 26 -9.54 -6.89 -19.29
C LYS A 26 -9.78 -5.51 -18.68
N GLY A 27 -9.17 -4.48 -19.24
CA GLY A 27 -9.35 -3.10 -18.78
C GLY A 27 -8.60 -2.78 -17.50
N ASP A 28 -8.87 -1.59 -16.95
CA ASP A 28 -8.28 -1.15 -15.68
C ASP A 28 -8.88 -1.98 -14.53
N TYR A 29 -8.07 -2.22 -13.49
CA TYR A 29 -8.52 -2.91 -12.26
C TYR A 29 -9.23 -4.25 -12.52
N PHE A 30 -8.71 -5.00 -13.50
CA PHE A 30 -9.25 -6.29 -13.97
C PHE A 30 -10.65 -6.23 -14.59
N GLY A 31 -11.16 -5.04 -14.90
CA GLY A 31 -12.48 -4.84 -15.50
C GLY A 31 -13.64 -4.96 -14.51
N GLN A 32 -13.33 -4.87 -13.21
CA GLN A 32 -14.35 -4.88 -12.17
C GLN A 32 -15.23 -3.64 -12.25
N THR A 33 -16.49 -3.78 -11.81
CA THR A 33 -17.39 -2.63 -11.66
C THR A 33 -16.83 -1.71 -10.57
N PRO A 34 -16.56 -0.43 -10.87
CA PRO A 34 -16.08 0.53 -9.88
C PRO A 34 -16.97 0.62 -8.64
N PRO A 35 -16.39 0.78 -7.43
CA PRO A 35 -17.17 0.98 -6.22
C PRO A 35 -17.71 2.42 -6.18
N GLY A 36 -18.83 2.61 -5.48
CA GLY A 36 -19.31 3.93 -5.09
C GLY A 36 -18.73 4.37 -3.75
N ASP A 37 -19.58 4.97 -2.91
CA ASP A 37 -19.21 5.45 -1.57
C ASP A 37 -19.17 4.39 -0.48
N VAL A 38 -19.56 3.15 -0.82
CA VAL A 38 -19.52 2.01 0.08
C VAL A 38 -18.38 1.10 -0.34
N PRO A 39 -17.44 0.75 0.56
CA PRO A 39 -16.35 -0.14 0.24
C PRO A 39 -16.83 -1.51 -0.24
N ALA A 40 -16.26 -1.98 -1.35
CA ALA A 40 -16.45 -3.32 -1.88
C ALA A 40 -15.15 -4.14 -1.75
N ILE A 41 -15.25 -5.48 -1.74
CA ILE A 41 -14.07 -6.33 -1.85
C ILE A 41 -13.46 -6.15 -3.24
N PHE A 42 -12.14 -6.01 -3.29
CA PHE A 42 -11.40 -5.88 -4.53
C PHE A 42 -10.88 -7.23 -5.01
N ALA A 43 -11.11 -7.52 -6.29
CA ALA A 43 -10.57 -8.66 -7.03
C ALA A 43 -10.76 -10.01 -6.30
N PRO A 44 -12.00 -10.37 -5.90
CA PRO A 44 -12.29 -11.62 -5.20
C PRO A 44 -11.86 -12.83 -6.04
N GLY A 45 -11.18 -13.79 -5.41
CA GLY A 45 -10.65 -14.97 -6.10
C GLY A 45 -9.34 -14.73 -6.88
N ILE A 46 -8.80 -13.50 -6.84
CA ILE A 46 -7.56 -13.10 -7.51
C ILE A 46 -6.57 -12.54 -6.50
N ILE A 47 -6.95 -11.44 -5.82
CA ILE A 47 -6.16 -10.81 -4.76
C ILE A 47 -6.74 -11.17 -3.40
N SER A 48 -8.03 -10.87 -3.20
CA SER A 48 -8.75 -11.23 -1.97
C SER A 48 -9.19 -12.69 -2.08
N VAL A 49 -8.53 -13.60 -1.35
CA VAL A 49 -8.80 -15.04 -1.44
C VAL A 49 -8.83 -15.70 -0.07
N ASP A 50 -9.78 -16.62 0.14
CA ASP A 50 -10.00 -17.27 1.44
C ASP A 50 -8.82 -18.12 1.96
N SER A 51 -7.87 -18.47 1.08
CA SER A 51 -6.74 -19.35 1.40
C SER A 51 -5.50 -18.60 1.89
N THR A 52 -5.48 -17.27 1.76
CA THR A 52 -4.37 -16.40 2.20
C THR A 52 -4.91 -15.23 3.00
N VAL A 53 -4.01 -14.40 3.52
CA VAL A 53 -4.34 -13.17 4.24
C VAL A 53 -3.61 -12.03 3.57
N GLU A 54 -4.37 -11.07 3.05
CA GLU A 54 -3.83 -9.92 2.34
C GLU A 54 -3.33 -8.88 3.35
N HIS A 55 -2.05 -8.52 3.24
CA HIS A 55 -1.37 -7.69 4.23
C HIS A 55 -0.63 -6.53 3.57
N GLY A 56 -1.41 -5.76 2.81
CA GLY A 56 -0.96 -4.61 2.02
C GLY A 56 -1.96 -4.33 0.90
N ALA A 57 -2.18 -3.05 0.58
CA ALA A 57 -2.92 -2.70 -0.63
C ALA A 57 -2.11 -3.09 -1.88
N PRO A 58 -2.79 -3.43 -3.00
CA PRO A 58 -2.11 -3.69 -4.26
C PRO A 58 -1.48 -2.41 -4.82
N ALA A 59 -0.24 -2.53 -5.28
CA ALA A 59 0.48 -1.45 -5.94
C ALA A 59 0.28 -1.58 -7.45
N PHE A 60 -0.56 -0.74 -8.03
CA PHE A 60 -0.70 -0.61 -9.49
C PHE A 60 0.35 0.35 -10.03
N SER A 61 0.93 0.03 -11.19
CA SER A 61 1.82 0.95 -11.89
C SER A 61 1.06 2.18 -12.40
N PRO A 62 1.70 3.35 -12.53
CA PRO A 62 1.04 4.57 -13.00
C PRO A 62 0.36 4.45 -14.37
N ASN A 63 0.86 3.58 -15.24
CA ASN A 63 0.25 3.29 -16.55
C ASN A 63 -0.84 2.20 -16.51
N GLY A 64 -1.17 1.68 -15.33
CA GLY A 64 -2.21 0.67 -15.10
C GLY A 64 -1.92 -0.71 -15.70
N ASN A 65 -0.67 -1.02 -16.06
CA ASN A 65 -0.31 -2.24 -16.77
C ASN A 65 0.41 -3.29 -15.91
N GLU A 66 0.77 -2.97 -14.67
CA GLU A 66 1.40 -3.90 -13.73
C GLU A 66 0.76 -3.74 -12.37
N VAL A 67 0.71 -4.83 -11.61
CA VAL A 67 0.29 -4.82 -10.22
C VAL A 67 1.14 -5.78 -9.41
N PHE A 68 1.49 -5.36 -8.20
CA PHE A 68 2.17 -6.18 -7.20
C PHE A 68 1.39 -6.14 -5.90
N TRP A 69 1.31 -7.25 -5.19
CA TRP A 69 0.70 -7.30 -3.87
C TRP A 69 1.37 -8.34 -2.98
N GLN A 70 1.15 -8.20 -1.68
CA GLN A 70 1.59 -9.12 -0.65
C GLN A 70 0.41 -10.00 -0.21
N SER A 71 0.65 -11.32 -0.13
CA SER A 71 -0.26 -12.27 0.50
C SER A 71 0.50 -13.13 1.50
N ASN A 72 -0.20 -13.59 2.53
CA ASN A 72 0.39 -14.39 3.60
C ASN A 72 -0.35 -15.71 3.76
N TYR A 73 0.36 -16.81 4.00
CA TYR A 73 -0.26 -18.01 4.56
C TYR A 73 -0.24 -17.93 6.09
N ARG A 74 -1.42 -17.71 6.70
CA ARG A 74 -1.59 -17.79 8.16
C ARG A 74 -2.22 -19.13 8.53
N GLN A 75 -1.40 -20.06 9.02
CA GLN A 75 -1.87 -21.34 9.56
C GLN A 75 -1.71 -21.33 11.08
N ARG A 76 -2.76 -21.70 11.81
CA ARG A 76 -2.73 -21.74 13.28
C ARG A 76 -1.58 -22.63 13.77
N GLY A 77 -0.73 -22.09 14.64
CA GLY A 77 0.42 -22.80 15.21
C GLY A 77 1.63 -22.92 14.29
N LYS A 78 1.63 -22.25 13.13
CA LYS A 78 2.81 -22.12 12.26
C LYS A 78 3.20 -20.67 12.07
N GLU A 79 4.47 -20.47 11.74
CA GLU A 79 4.99 -19.17 11.34
C GLU A 79 4.26 -18.65 10.08
N THR A 80 4.04 -17.34 10.03
CA THR A 80 3.39 -16.70 8.89
C THR A 80 4.34 -16.71 7.70
N GLN A 81 3.91 -17.29 6.57
CA GLN A 81 4.71 -17.27 5.35
C GLN A 81 4.26 -16.12 4.47
N ILE A 82 5.13 -15.11 4.33
CA ILE A 82 4.90 -13.94 3.48
C ILE A 82 5.41 -14.25 2.07
N PHE A 83 4.60 -13.92 1.05
CA PHE A 83 5.02 -13.96 -0.34
C PHE A 83 4.39 -12.82 -1.12
N SER A 84 4.94 -12.55 -2.29
CA SER A 84 4.45 -11.54 -3.20
C SER A 84 3.96 -12.15 -4.50
N MET A 85 3.00 -11.46 -5.10
CA MET A 85 2.38 -11.84 -6.35
C MET A 85 2.42 -10.66 -7.32
N THR A 86 2.38 -10.96 -8.61
CA THR A 86 2.30 -9.95 -9.66
C THR A 86 1.42 -10.40 -10.83
N MET A 87 0.89 -9.42 -11.55
CA MET A 87 0.23 -9.59 -12.83
C MET A 87 0.64 -8.45 -13.76
N ARG A 88 0.61 -8.72 -15.07
CA ARG A 88 0.88 -7.73 -16.11
C ARG A 88 -0.28 -7.68 -17.10
N ARG A 89 -0.51 -6.51 -17.69
CA ARG A 89 -1.47 -6.31 -18.76
C ARG A 89 -0.74 -6.26 -20.10
N VAL A 90 -1.07 -7.19 -20.99
CA VAL A 90 -0.55 -7.27 -22.36
C VAL A 90 -1.68 -6.93 -23.33
N GLY A 91 -1.56 -5.79 -24.01
CA GLY A 91 -2.69 -5.20 -24.73
C GLY A 91 -3.78 -4.82 -23.74
N ASN A 92 -4.98 -5.37 -23.91
CA ASN A 92 -6.09 -5.14 -22.98
C ASN A 92 -6.37 -6.33 -22.06
N LYS A 93 -5.47 -7.33 -21.96
CA LYS A 93 -5.71 -8.56 -21.15
C LYS A 93 -4.67 -8.70 -20.04
N TRP A 94 -5.11 -9.10 -18.87
CA TRP A 94 -4.22 -9.43 -17.75
C TRP A 94 -3.70 -10.88 -17.85
N THR A 95 -2.45 -11.07 -17.44
CA THR A 95 -1.86 -12.39 -17.23
C THR A 95 -2.47 -13.06 -15.98
N ALA A 96 -2.28 -14.36 -15.81
CA ALA A 96 -2.58 -15.01 -14.53
C ALA A 96 -1.67 -14.47 -13.41
N PRO A 97 -2.10 -14.50 -12.13
CA PRO A 97 -1.25 -14.24 -10.99
C PRO A 97 -0.02 -15.15 -10.97
N GLU A 98 1.16 -14.57 -10.83
CA GLU A 98 2.41 -15.31 -10.66
C GLU A 98 3.10 -14.88 -9.36
N LYS A 99 3.87 -15.80 -8.75
CA LYS A 99 4.70 -15.45 -7.59
C LYS A 99 5.84 -14.55 -8.03
N SER A 100 5.98 -13.42 -7.34
CA SER A 100 7.14 -12.55 -7.47
C SER A 100 8.28 -13.06 -6.57
N GLN A 101 9.52 -12.86 -7.02
CA GLN A 101 10.72 -13.17 -6.22
C GLN A 101 11.15 -12.00 -5.33
N LEU A 102 10.49 -10.85 -5.48
CA LEU A 102 10.75 -9.65 -4.69
C LEU A 102 10.21 -9.81 -3.26
N GLY A 103 10.52 -8.85 -2.39
CA GLY A 103 10.01 -8.82 -1.03
C GLY A 103 8.53 -8.43 -0.94
N SER A 104 8.21 -7.42 -0.14
CA SER A 104 6.81 -7.07 0.19
C SER A 104 6.58 -5.57 0.32
N GLY A 105 5.35 -5.10 0.52
CA GLY A 105 5.07 -3.67 0.72
C GLY A 105 5.47 -2.79 -0.48
N PHE A 106 4.96 -3.15 -1.66
CA PHE A 106 5.33 -2.53 -2.93
C PHE A 106 4.80 -1.10 -3.09
N VAL A 107 5.61 -0.21 -3.67
CA VAL A 107 5.21 1.13 -4.11
C VAL A 107 5.95 1.52 -5.39
N PHE A 108 5.21 1.97 -6.40
CA PHE A 108 5.81 2.53 -7.62
C PHE A 108 6.24 3.99 -7.40
N SER A 109 7.32 4.41 -8.05
CA SER A 109 7.57 5.84 -8.25
C SER A 109 6.46 6.46 -9.10
N ILE A 110 6.28 7.78 -9.00
CA ILE A 110 5.27 8.53 -9.78
C ILE A 110 5.46 8.31 -11.30
N SER A 111 6.71 8.21 -11.78
CA SER A 111 6.98 7.94 -13.20
C SER A 111 6.73 6.48 -13.60
N GLY A 112 6.71 5.56 -12.62
CA GLY A 112 6.59 4.12 -12.86
C GLY A 112 7.88 3.45 -13.29
N ASP A 113 9.01 4.17 -13.27
CA ASP A 113 10.33 3.63 -13.65
C ASP A 113 11.03 2.91 -12.50
N LEU A 114 10.57 3.11 -11.26
CA LEU A 114 11.09 2.44 -10.07
C LEU A 114 9.94 1.72 -9.35
N LEU A 115 10.25 0.55 -8.80
CA LEU A 115 9.39 -0.16 -7.86
C LEU A 115 10.18 -0.38 -6.57
N TYR A 116 9.70 0.18 -5.47
CA TYR A 116 10.25 0.03 -4.13
C TYR A 116 9.48 -1.04 -3.36
N PHE A 117 10.16 -1.71 -2.42
CA PHE A 117 9.60 -2.76 -1.58
C PHE A 117 10.52 -3.03 -0.39
N ASN A 118 10.00 -3.67 0.67
CA ASN A 118 10.82 -4.18 1.76
C ASN A 118 11.75 -5.29 1.24
N CYS A 119 13.04 -5.23 1.55
CA CYS A 119 14.01 -6.23 1.15
C CYS A 119 13.68 -7.62 1.74
N LYS A 120 13.96 -8.67 0.96
CA LYS A 120 13.79 -10.06 1.42
C LYS A 120 15.00 -10.55 2.23
N GLU A 121 16.19 -10.10 1.85
CA GLU A 121 17.47 -10.57 2.39
C GLU A 121 17.97 -9.73 3.58
N GLU A 122 17.39 -8.54 3.76
CA GLU A 122 17.78 -7.58 4.80
C GLU A 122 16.52 -7.08 5.50
N GLU A 123 16.23 -7.66 6.66
CA GLU A 123 15.04 -7.33 7.44
C GLU A 123 15.03 -5.85 7.83
N GLY A 124 13.89 -5.18 7.64
CA GLY A 124 13.77 -3.76 7.99
C GLY A 124 14.25 -2.81 6.90
N SER A 125 14.95 -3.28 5.86
CA SER A 125 15.48 -2.43 4.81
C SER A 125 14.57 -2.32 3.59
N VAL A 126 14.77 -1.26 2.82
CA VAL A 126 14.04 -0.96 1.59
C VAL A 126 14.94 -1.28 0.41
N CYS A 127 14.37 -1.93 -0.60
CA CYS A 127 14.99 -2.25 -1.86
C CYS A 127 14.22 -1.59 -3.00
N PHE A 128 14.87 -1.44 -4.15
CA PHE A 128 14.21 -1.00 -5.37
C PHE A 128 14.73 -1.73 -6.60
N ILE A 129 13.92 -1.74 -7.65
CA ILE A 129 14.28 -2.19 -8.99
C ILE A 129 13.98 -1.07 -10.00
N GLU A 130 14.78 -1.03 -11.06
CA GLU A 130 14.68 -0.05 -12.14
C GLU A 130 14.09 -0.69 -13.39
N LYS A 131 13.18 0.03 -14.05
CA LYS A 131 12.61 -0.42 -15.32
C LYS A 131 13.64 -0.30 -16.44
N ARG A 132 13.86 -1.39 -17.16
CA ARG A 132 14.78 -1.51 -18.29
C ARG A 132 14.02 -2.01 -19.52
N GLY A 133 13.36 -1.09 -20.22
CA GLY A 133 12.46 -1.42 -21.33
C GLY A 133 11.27 -2.26 -20.85
N LYS A 134 11.27 -3.56 -21.16
CA LYS A 134 10.20 -4.51 -20.76
C LYS A 134 10.54 -5.37 -19.54
N SER A 135 11.75 -5.27 -19.01
CA SER A 135 12.20 -6.00 -17.83
C SER A 135 12.49 -5.05 -16.67
N TRP A 136 12.66 -5.62 -15.49
CA TRP A 136 13.17 -4.94 -14.31
C TRP A 136 14.64 -5.31 -14.09
N SER A 137 15.40 -4.44 -13.43
CA SER A 137 16.75 -4.77 -12.95
C SER A 137 16.71 -5.77 -11.79
N GLU A 138 17.88 -6.27 -11.42
CA GLU A 138 18.04 -6.91 -10.09
C GLU A 138 17.75 -5.90 -8.96
N PRO A 139 17.27 -6.38 -7.79
CA PRO A 139 17.08 -5.56 -6.60
C PRO A 139 18.35 -4.86 -6.15
N LYS A 140 18.23 -3.60 -5.77
CA LYS A 140 19.28 -2.81 -5.13
C LYS A 140 18.80 -2.33 -3.77
N SER A 141 19.68 -2.33 -2.76
CA SER A 141 19.38 -1.70 -1.48
C SER A 141 19.18 -0.19 -1.67
N PHE A 142 18.19 0.36 -0.97
CA PHE A 142 17.98 1.80 -0.88
C PHE A 142 18.94 2.47 0.13
N GLY A 143 19.58 1.67 1.00
CA GLY A 143 20.62 2.10 1.94
C GLY A 143 20.13 3.07 3.04
N LEU A 144 18.82 3.19 3.27
CA LEU A 144 18.30 4.13 4.27
C LEU A 144 18.73 3.75 5.69
N ILE A 145 18.62 2.46 6.05
CA ILE A 145 18.99 1.96 7.38
C ILE A 145 20.51 1.98 7.58
N GLU A 146 21.29 1.68 6.54
CA GLU A 146 22.76 1.81 6.58
C GLU A 146 23.20 3.25 6.87
N ARG A 147 22.54 4.24 6.27
CA ARG A 147 22.82 5.67 6.49
C ARG A 147 22.30 6.18 7.84
N PHE A 148 21.19 5.63 8.32
CA PHE A 148 20.49 6.07 9.54
C PHE A 148 20.11 4.86 10.42
N PRO A 149 21.10 4.22 11.07
CA PRO A 149 20.90 2.97 11.81
C PRO A 149 19.97 3.13 13.03
N GLU A 150 19.77 4.34 13.53
CA GLU A 150 18.82 4.64 14.60
C GLU A 150 17.37 4.27 14.25
N LEU A 151 17.03 4.22 12.96
CA LEU A 151 15.70 3.86 12.49
C LEU A 151 15.37 2.38 12.69
N LYS A 152 16.37 1.51 12.78
CA LYS A 152 16.31 0.03 12.83
C LYS A 152 15.58 -0.66 11.65
N PHE A 153 14.50 -0.08 11.13
CA PHE A 153 13.71 -0.53 10.01
C PHE A 153 12.98 0.66 9.36
N ALA A 154 12.52 0.45 8.12
CA ALA A 154 11.64 1.33 7.38
C ALA A 154 10.60 0.46 6.66
N TYR A 155 9.35 0.53 7.13
CA TYR A 155 8.23 -0.24 6.59
C TYR A 155 7.14 0.67 6.04
N ASN A 156 6.27 0.10 5.21
CA ASN A 156 5.09 0.78 4.67
C ASN A 156 5.43 2.13 4.04
N ILE A 157 6.49 2.11 3.23
CA ILE A 157 7.00 3.26 2.51
C ILE A 157 5.94 3.82 1.56
N THR A 158 5.97 5.11 1.33
CA THR A 158 5.16 5.81 0.32
C THR A 158 5.93 7.05 -0.13
N PHE A 159 5.86 7.38 -1.42
CA PHE A 159 6.75 8.38 -2.03
C PHE A 159 5.96 9.46 -2.76
N THR A 160 6.50 10.67 -2.70
CA THR A 160 6.22 11.74 -3.66
C THR A 160 7.39 11.86 -4.64
N LYS A 161 7.43 12.94 -5.42
CA LYS A 161 8.58 13.21 -6.30
C LYS A 161 9.87 13.47 -5.51
N SER A 162 9.75 13.99 -4.30
CA SER A 162 10.87 14.52 -3.52
C SER A 162 10.88 14.08 -2.07
N THR A 163 9.90 13.31 -1.60
CA THR A 163 9.81 12.95 -0.18
C THR A 163 9.34 11.51 -0.01
N LEU A 164 10.02 10.80 0.87
CA LEU A 164 9.65 9.47 1.32
C LEU A 164 8.99 9.59 2.70
N TYR A 165 7.85 8.95 2.90
CA TYR A 165 7.21 8.77 4.20
C TYR A 165 7.17 7.28 4.54
N PHE A 166 7.39 6.91 5.80
CA PHE A 166 7.52 5.51 6.21
C PHE A 166 7.33 5.34 7.72
N LEU A 167 7.11 4.10 8.15
CA LEU A 167 7.12 3.70 9.55
C LEU A 167 8.53 3.29 9.98
N GLY A 168 9.05 3.86 11.06
CA GLY A 168 10.39 3.56 11.60
C GLY A 168 10.41 3.40 13.12
N TYR A 169 11.57 3.00 13.67
CA TYR A 169 11.77 2.92 15.12
C TYR A 169 11.86 4.31 15.74
N ALA A 170 11.05 4.54 16.78
CA ALA A 170 11.08 5.74 17.59
C ALA A 170 10.91 5.37 19.07
N GLU A 171 11.97 5.55 19.86
CA GLU A 171 11.95 5.25 21.29
C GLU A 171 10.92 6.15 22.02
N GLY A 172 10.19 5.56 22.97
CA GLY A 172 9.19 6.27 23.76
C GLY A 172 7.82 6.40 23.10
N PHE A 173 7.64 5.85 21.90
CA PHE A 173 6.33 5.70 21.24
C PHE A 173 5.76 4.30 21.45
N LYS A 174 4.44 4.14 21.31
CA LYS A 174 3.79 2.83 21.36
C LYS A 174 4.44 1.87 20.36
N ASN A 175 4.81 0.66 20.83
CA ASN A 175 5.57 -0.34 20.07
C ASN A 175 6.92 0.15 19.52
N ASN A 176 7.42 1.29 19.99
CA ASN A 176 8.53 2.06 19.44
C ASN A 176 8.36 2.39 17.95
N PHE A 177 7.14 2.67 17.50
CA PHE A 177 6.83 2.97 16.10
C PHE A 177 6.37 4.43 15.94
N ALA A 178 6.90 5.10 14.92
CA ALA A 178 6.42 6.41 14.50
C ALA A 178 6.55 6.61 12.98
N ILE A 179 5.78 7.54 12.44
CA ILE A 179 5.84 7.90 11.02
C ILE A 179 6.93 8.95 10.81
N TYR A 180 7.87 8.66 9.92
CA TYR A 180 8.94 9.56 9.51
C TYR A 180 8.70 10.09 8.10
N ARG A 181 9.37 11.20 7.79
CA ARG A 181 9.61 11.65 6.41
C ARG A 181 11.09 11.94 6.18
N THR A 182 11.54 11.82 4.94
CA THR A 182 12.85 12.32 4.49
C THR A 182 12.74 12.90 3.09
N GLU A 183 13.38 14.04 2.87
CA GLU A 183 13.40 14.75 1.60
C GLU A 183 14.62 14.37 0.77
N LEU A 184 14.44 14.26 -0.54
CA LEU A 184 15.49 14.12 -1.52
C LEU A 184 16.13 15.49 -1.78
N VAL A 185 17.36 15.66 -1.32
CA VAL A 185 18.16 16.88 -1.45
C VAL A 185 19.42 16.55 -2.25
N ASN A 186 19.63 17.23 -3.39
CA ASN A 186 20.80 17.02 -4.26
C ASN A 186 21.02 15.55 -4.70
N GLY A 187 19.94 14.77 -4.86
CA GLY A 187 20.00 13.37 -5.28
C GLY A 187 20.15 12.36 -4.14
N GLU A 188 20.23 12.81 -2.88
CA GLU A 188 20.31 11.95 -1.71
C GLU A 188 19.21 12.29 -0.70
N TYR A 189 18.68 11.27 0.00
CA TYR A 189 17.69 11.49 1.03
C TYR A 189 18.36 11.99 2.32
N ALA A 190 17.89 13.14 2.82
CA ALA A 190 18.39 13.77 4.03
C ALA A 190 18.09 12.95 5.29
N LYS A 191 18.58 13.43 6.45
CA LYS A 191 18.27 12.80 7.74
C LYS A 191 16.74 12.75 7.95
N PRO A 192 16.16 11.57 8.24
CA PRO A 192 14.73 11.44 8.49
C PRO A 192 14.28 12.22 9.71
N GLU A 193 13.12 12.85 9.58
CA GLU A 193 12.45 13.59 10.65
C GLU A 193 11.12 12.92 11.01
N LEU A 194 10.78 12.96 12.29
CA LEU A 194 9.46 12.54 12.76
C LEU A 194 8.40 13.49 12.21
N LEU A 195 7.24 12.95 11.82
CA LEU A 195 6.07 13.80 11.63
C LEU A 195 5.65 14.47 12.96
N PRO A 196 4.99 15.64 12.91
CA PRO A 196 4.70 16.44 14.10
C PRO A 196 3.76 15.72 15.09
N MET A 197 3.69 16.25 16.32
CA MET A 197 3.01 15.58 17.45
C MET A 197 1.51 15.32 17.28
N ASN A 198 0.84 16.10 16.43
CA ASN A 198 -0.57 15.85 16.08
C ASN A 198 -0.75 14.54 15.28
N ILE A 199 0.32 14.05 14.63
CA ILE A 199 0.36 12.75 13.95
C ILE A 199 1.10 11.72 14.82
N ASN A 200 2.29 12.01 15.33
CA ASN A 200 3.03 11.10 16.20
C ASN A 200 2.87 11.52 17.66
N THR A 201 1.96 10.90 18.40
CA THR A 201 1.80 11.17 19.84
C THR A 201 2.73 10.25 20.65
N PRO A 202 3.69 10.79 21.42
CA PRO A 202 4.55 9.98 22.29
C PRO A 202 3.77 9.24 23.38
N GLY A 203 4.37 8.20 23.94
CA GLY A 203 3.77 7.33 24.95
C GLY A 203 2.97 6.18 24.36
N ASP A 204 2.23 5.48 25.22
CA ASP A 204 1.60 4.20 24.88
C ASP A 204 0.09 4.33 24.50
N SER A 205 -0.39 5.55 24.31
CA SER A 205 -1.82 5.83 24.13
C SER A 205 -2.28 5.72 22.68
N ILE A 206 -1.49 6.20 21.73
CA ILE A 206 -1.84 6.26 20.31
C ILE A 206 -0.71 5.64 19.50
N LEU A 207 -1.09 4.80 18.52
CA LEU A 207 -0.19 4.28 17.50
C LEU A 207 -0.79 4.60 16.14
N ASN A 208 0.00 5.21 15.27
CA ASN A 208 -0.34 5.45 13.87
C ASN A 208 0.67 4.71 12.97
N TRP A 209 0.19 4.01 11.95
CA TRP A 209 1.02 3.18 11.08
C TRP A 209 0.45 3.08 9.66
N THR A 210 1.20 2.46 8.76
CA THR A 210 0.86 2.31 7.33
C THR A 210 0.49 3.64 6.67
N PRO A 211 1.43 4.60 6.59
CA PRO A 211 1.18 5.88 5.95
C PRO A 211 1.00 5.72 4.43
N TYR A 212 0.11 6.53 3.87
CA TYR A 212 -0.02 6.83 2.46
C TYR A 212 0.02 8.35 2.28
N ILE A 213 1.00 8.86 1.54
CA ILE A 213 1.10 10.27 1.18
C ILE A 213 0.54 10.47 -0.24
N ALA A 214 -0.27 11.50 -0.42
CA ALA A 214 -0.69 11.92 -1.76
C ALA A 214 0.54 12.36 -2.58
N PRO A 215 0.58 12.15 -3.91
CA PRO A 215 1.72 12.57 -4.74
C PRO A 215 2.04 14.07 -4.68
N ASP A 216 1.04 14.90 -4.38
CA ASP A 216 1.12 16.35 -4.21
C ASP A 216 1.29 16.81 -2.75
N GLU A 217 1.45 15.85 -1.83
CA GLU A 217 1.53 16.04 -0.37
C GLU A 217 0.33 16.75 0.26
N SER A 218 -0.80 16.87 -0.45
CA SER A 218 -1.96 17.62 0.04
C SER A 218 -2.74 16.90 1.14
N TYR A 219 -2.53 15.59 1.31
CA TYR A 219 -3.08 14.78 2.38
C TYR A 219 -2.21 13.56 2.71
N LEU A 220 -2.34 13.07 3.94
CA LEU A 220 -1.71 11.85 4.45
C LEU A 220 -2.80 10.97 5.09
N ILE A 221 -2.90 9.71 4.67
CA ILE A 221 -3.80 8.72 5.26
C ILE A 221 -2.97 7.70 6.03
N PHE A 222 -3.45 7.25 7.19
CA PHE A 222 -2.79 6.20 7.97
C PHE A 222 -3.80 5.42 8.80
N ALA A 223 -3.41 4.23 9.24
CA ALA A 223 -4.15 3.48 10.24
C ALA A 223 -3.80 4.02 11.64
N ARG A 224 -4.80 4.13 12.52
CA ARG A 224 -4.67 4.56 13.90
C ARG A 224 -5.29 3.54 14.83
N ARG A 225 -4.61 3.24 15.92
CA ARG A 225 -5.09 2.30 16.94
C ARG A 225 -6.34 2.84 17.62
N ARG A 226 -7.38 2.01 17.73
CA ARG A 226 -8.53 2.20 18.61
C ARG A 226 -8.08 2.04 20.06
N VAL A 227 -8.39 3.05 20.87
CA VAL A 227 -8.17 2.99 22.32
C VAL A 227 -9.36 2.27 22.95
N LEU A 228 -9.37 0.93 22.86
CA LEU A 228 -10.37 0.06 23.49
C LEU A 228 -9.70 -0.90 24.48
N PRO A 229 -10.42 -1.40 25.51
CA PRO A 229 -9.83 -2.12 26.63
C PRO A 229 -9.10 -3.44 26.31
N LYS A 230 -9.21 -3.98 25.10
CA LYS A 230 -8.71 -5.34 24.82
C LYS A 230 -7.92 -5.54 23.54
N ASP A 231 -7.72 -4.55 22.66
CA ASP A 231 -7.24 -4.88 21.32
C ASP A 231 -6.42 -3.81 20.57
N ASP A 232 -5.62 -4.29 19.61
CA ASP A 232 -4.68 -3.58 18.73
C ASP A 232 -5.32 -3.30 17.34
N TYR A 233 -6.50 -2.67 17.33
CA TYR A 233 -7.31 -2.52 16.11
C TYR A 233 -7.14 -1.17 15.43
N GLY A 234 -7.04 -1.14 14.10
CA GLY A 234 -6.82 0.07 13.31
C GLY A 234 -8.08 0.62 12.65
N ASP A 235 -8.25 1.94 12.71
CA ASP A 235 -9.17 2.72 11.87
C ASP A 235 -8.36 3.60 10.93
N LEU A 236 -8.87 3.92 9.75
CA LEU A 236 -8.22 4.89 8.86
C LEU A 236 -8.54 6.32 9.30
N TYR A 237 -7.48 7.13 9.34
CA TYR A 237 -7.52 8.56 9.57
C TYR A 237 -6.79 9.31 8.47
N ILE A 238 -7.17 10.56 8.25
CA ILE A 238 -6.57 11.47 7.28
C ILE A 238 -6.18 12.80 7.92
N CYS A 239 -5.03 13.32 7.52
CA CYS A 239 -4.62 14.70 7.75
C CYS A 239 -4.51 15.43 6.42
N PHE A 240 -4.85 16.71 6.39
CA PHE A 240 -4.66 17.58 5.25
C PHE A 240 -3.48 18.51 5.47
N ARG A 241 -2.78 18.87 4.39
CA ARG A 241 -1.72 19.86 4.45
C ARG A 241 -2.32 21.27 4.37
N ASN A 242 -1.97 22.12 5.33
CA ASN A 242 -2.33 23.53 5.33
C ASN A 242 -1.40 24.32 4.39
N SER A 243 -1.82 25.53 4.02
CA SER A 243 -1.03 26.41 3.14
C SER A 243 0.29 26.88 3.75
N ASP A 244 0.41 26.84 5.08
CA ASP A 244 1.65 27.14 5.80
C ASP A 244 2.59 25.93 5.91
N GLY A 245 2.23 24.80 5.30
CA GLY A 245 3.01 23.56 5.35
C GLY A 245 2.82 22.76 6.64
N SER A 246 1.95 23.16 7.56
CA SER A 246 1.56 22.33 8.71
C SER A 246 0.53 21.25 8.33
N TRP A 247 0.36 20.25 9.19
CA TRP A 247 -0.68 19.23 9.05
C TRP A 247 -1.87 19.55 9.94
N THR A 248 -3.10 19.33 9.45
CA THR A 248 -4.29 19.36 10.31
C THR A 248 -4.25 18.23 11.35
N ASN A 249 -5.09 18.32 12.38
CA ASN A 249 -5.34 17.17 13.25
C ASN A 249 -5.95 15.99 12.45
N PRO A 250 -5.67 14.74 12.85
CA PRO A 250 -6.24 13.56 12.20
C PRO A 250 -7.77 13.53 12.26
N VAL A 251 -8.39 13.18 11.15
CA VAL A 251 -9.84 13.04 10.99
C VAL A 251 -10.15 11.60 10.66
N SER A 252 -11.12 10.99 11.34
CA SER A 252 -11.57 9.65 10.98
C SER A 252 -12.17 9.65 9.56
N LEU A 253 -11.95 8.60 8.78
CA LEU A 253 -12.62 8.42 7.48
C LEU A 253 -14.12 8.10 7.61
N GLY A 254 -14.64 8.02 8.84
CA GLY A 254 -16.07 7.83 9.12
C GLY A 254 -16.53 6.37 9.06
N GLU A 255 -17.77 6.13 9.53
CA GLU A 255 -18.33 4.77 9.68
C GLU A 255 -18.65 4.06 8.36
N SER A 256 -18.67 4.78 7.23
CA SER A 256 -18.78 4.16 5.91
C SER A 256 -17.51 3.41 5.51
N ILE A 257 -16.35 3.86 6.01
CA ILE A 257 -15.04 3.27 5.73
C ILE A 257 -14.55 2.44 6.91
N ASN A 258 -14.61 2.99 8.12
CA ASN A 258 -14.17 2.32 9.33
C ASN A 258 -15.29 1.42 9.85
N SER A 259 -15.01 0.12 9.98
CA SER A 259 -16.03 -0.88 10.29
C SER A 259 -15.78 -1.53 11.65
N LYS A 260 -16.53 -2.58 12.00
CA LYS A 260 -16.16 -3.42 13.16
C LYS A 260 -14.87 -4.21 12.93
N GLY A 261 -14.51 -4.44 11.66
CA GLY A 261 -13.21 -4.98 11.25
C GLY A 261 -12.09 -3.97 11.50
N TYR A 262 -10.89 -4.30 11.02
CA TYR A 262 -9.68 -3.48 11.21
C TYR A 262 -9.18 -3.03 9.87
N GLU A 263 -9.15 -1.72 9.65
CA GLU A 263 -8.71 -1.13 8.39
C GLU A 263 -7.24 -0.71 8.45
N ARG A 264 -6.45 -1.13 7.46
CA ARG A 264 -4.99 -0.88 7.38
C ARG A 264 -4.52 -0.71 5.94
N PHE A 265 -3.26 -0.30 5.77
CA PHE A 265 -2.60 -0.19 4.46
C PHE A 265 -3.40 0.63 3.44
N PRO A 266 -3.81 1.87 3.77
CA PRO A 266 -4.45 2.75 2.80
C PRO A 266 -3.54 2.98 1.60
N SER A 267 -4.11 3.09 0.41
CA SER A 267 -3.41 3.48 -0.80
C SER A 267 -4.39 4.04 -1.82
N VAL A 268 -4.12 5.21 -2.39
CA VAL A 268 -4.95 5.74 -3.48
C VAL A 268 -4.38 5.30 -4.82
N SER A 269 -5.27 4.90 -5.72
CA SER A 269 -4.95 4.42 -7.05
C SER A 269 -4.15 5.47 -7.85
N PRO A 270 -3.30 5.07 -8.82
CA PRO A 270 -2.48 6.03 -9.56
C PRO A 270 -3.27 7.05 -10.37
N ASP A 271 -4.50 6.73 -10.76
CA ASP A 271 -5.43 7.65 -11.43
C ASP A 271 -6.26 8.52 -10.46
N GLY A 272 -6.04 8.38 -9.15
CA GLY A 272 -6.69 9.15 -8.10
C GLY A 272 -8.15 8.78 -7.83
N LYS A 273 -8.70 7.75 -8.48
CA LYS A 273 -10.15 7.46 -8.44
C LYS A 273 -10.57 6.60 -7.26
N TYR A 274 -9.69 5.74 -6.74
CA TYR A 274 -10.06 4.74 -5.74
C TYR A 274 -9.12 4.75 -4.55
N LEU A 275 -9.68 4.65 -3.36
CA LEU A 275 -8.94 4.33 -2.14
C LEU A 275 -9.00 2.82 -1.92
N PHE A 276 -7.84 2.17 -1.93
CA PHE A 276 -7.63 0.79 -1.49
C PHE A 276 -7.23 0.74 -0.02
N PHE A 277 -7.61 -0.32 0.68
CA PHE A 277 -7.18 -0.63 2.03
C PHE A 277 -7.42 -2.10 2.33
N THR A 278 -6.77 -2.70 3.34
CA THR A 278 -7.16 -4.03 3.83
C THR A 278 -8.16 -3.89 4.96
N ARG A 279 -9.06 -4.86 5.09
CA ARG A 279 -9.99 -4.97 6.22
C ARG A 279 -10.00 -6.39 6.76
N PHE A 280 -9.92 -6.52 8.08
CA PHE A 280 -10.16 -7.81 8.74
C PHE A 280 -11.61 -8.26 8.58
N VAL A 281 -11.81 -9.44 7.99
CA VAL A 281 -13.13 -10.01 7.65
C VAL A 281 -13.55 -11.17 8.57
N GLY A 282 -12.81 -11.39 9.66
CA GLY A 282 -13.03 -12.52 10.56
C GLY A 282 -12.22 -13.76 10.15
N ARG A 283 -12.34 -14.85 10.92
CA ARG A 283 -11.67 -16.15 10.68
C ARG A 283 -10.14 -16.11 10.61
N GLY A 284 -9.53 -15.02 11.06
CA GLY A 284 -8.08 -14.79 10.93
C GLY A 284 -7.65 -14.26 9.57
N ASN A 285 -8.59 -13.78 8.75
CA ASN A 285 -8.37 -13.29 7.39
C ASN A 285 -8.53 -11.76 7.25
N GLU A 286 -7.86 -11.18 6.26
CA GLU A 286 -7.94 -9.79 5.82
C GLU A 286 -8.03 -9.77 4.29
N ASP A 287 -9.02 -9.06 3.76
CA ASP A 287 -9.21 -8.87 2.32
C ASP A 287 -8.85 -7.45 1.92
N VAL A 288 -8.58 -7.23 0.64
CA VAL A 288 -8.45 -5.89 0.06
C VAL A 288 -9.84 -5.35 -0.27
N PHE A 289 -10.12 -4.14 0.20
CA PHE A 289 -11.29 -3.35 -0.15
C PHE A 289 -10.90 -2.15 -1.00
N TRP A 290 -11.85 -1.66 -1.78
CA TRP A 290 -11.75 -0.41 -2.52
C TRP A 290 -13.05 0.40 -2.45
N VAL A 291 -12.93 1.71 -2.54
CA VAL A 291 -14.03 2.68 -2.49
C VAL A 291 -13.68 3.88 -3.38
N SER A 292 -14.67 4.67 -3.80
CA SER A 292 -14.43 5.96 -4.44
C SER A 292 -13.54 6.85 -3.56
N ALA A 293 -12.50 7.44 -4.16
CA ALA A 293 -11.62 8.38 -3.48
C ALA A 293 -12.29 9.74 -3.19
N GLU A 294 -13.49 10.00 -3.70
CA GLU A 294 -14.25 11.23 -3.44
C GLU A 294 -14.54 11.46 -1.94
N ILE A 295 -14.47 10.42 -1.11
CA ILE A 295 -14.52 10.56 0.36
C ILE A 295 -13.45 11.52 0.89
N ILE A 296 -12.27 11.57 0.26
CA ILE A 296 -11.17 12.45 0.64
C ILE A 296 -11.56 13.91 0.41
N ASP A 297 -12.18 14.22 -0.73
CA ASP A 297 -12.62 15.58 -1.05
C ASP A 297 -13.77 16.04 -0.16
N ARG A 298 -14.74 15.15 0.11
CA ARG A 298 -15.82 15.44 1.08
C ARG A 298 -15.27 15.81 2.46
N LEU A 299 -14.35 15.00 2.99
CA LEU A 299 -13.71 15.28 4.29
C LEU A 299 -12.90 16.58 4.28
N ARG A 300 -12.28 16.93 3.14
CA ARG A 300 -11.57 18.19 2.98
C ARG A 300 -12.52 19.39 3.02
N GLU A 301 -13.71 19.26 2.40
CA GLU A 301 -14.72 20.32 2.37
C GLU A 301 -15.40 20.54 3.72
N GLU A 302 -15.73 19.46 4.44
CA GLU A 302 -16.29 19.53 5.79
C GLU A 302 -15.35 20.23 6.79
N LYS A 303 -14.04 20.25 6.52
CA LYS A 303 -13.05 20.98 7.32
C LYS A 303 -12.91 22.45 6.97
N LYS A 304 -13.45 22.92 5.84
CA LYS A 304 -13.42 24.35 5.54
C LYS A 304 -14.32 25.06 6.57
N PRO A 305 -13.85 26.14 7.22
CA PRO A 305 -14.70 26.90 8.12
C PRO A 305 -15.95 27.34 7.35
N LEU A 306 -17.14 27.13 7.94
CA LEU A 306 -18.40 27.57 7.36
C LEU A 306 -18.25 29.05 6.98
N LYS A 307 -18.30 29.35 5.68
CA LYS A 307 -18.39 30.74 5.24
C LYS A 307 -19.70 31.27 5.82
N ASN A 308 -19.60 32.15 6.81
CA ASN A 308 -20.75 32.87 7.33
C ASN A 308 -21.47 33.49 6.12
N LYS A 309 -22.65 32.94 5.78
CA LYS A 309 -23.56 33.57 4.84
C LYS A 309 -23.94 34.91 5.46
N LYS A 310 -23.35 35.99 4.95
CA LYS A 310 -23.86 37.35 5.15
C LYS A 310 -25.09 37.54 4.29
#